data_AF-A0A3B8I8Y7-F1
#
_entry.id   AF-A0A3B8I8Y7-F1
#
_cell.length_a   1.000
_cell.length_b   1.000
_cell.length_c   1.000
_cell.angle_alpha   90.00
_cell.angle_beta   90.00
_cell.angle_gamma   90.00
#
_symmetry.space_group_name_H-M   'P 1'
#
loop_
_entity.id
_entity.type
_entity.pdbx_description
1 polymer ?
#
loop_
_entity_poly.entity_id
_entity_poly.type
_entity_poly.pdbx_seq_one_letter_code
_entity_poly.pdbx_strand_id
1 'polypeptide(L)' 'MVFITPDSLQDTLAQTVKARRIVLQMTQREVAERAQVSLSVVRKFEQTSQISWASLARLLY' A
#
# COMPACT_ATOMS: atom_id res chain seq x y z
N MET A 1 2.87 -16.30 -21.41
CA MET A 1 3.50 -16.60 -20.11
C MET A 1 3.67 -15.27 -19.41
N VAL A 2 3.06 -15.05 -18.24
CA VAL A 2 3.20 -13.79 -17.51
C VAL A 2 4.50 -13.87 -16.71
N PHE A 3 5.46 -13.01 -17.06
CA PHE A 3 6.69 -12.86 -16.28
C PHE A 3 6.41 -11.89 -15.13
N ILE A 4 6.43 -12.39 -13.90
CA ILE A 4 6.30 -11.56 -12.71
C ILE A 4 7.69 -11.02 -12.37
N THR A 5 7.86 -9.71 -12.53
CA THR A 5 9.03 -8.98 -12.04
C THR A 5 8.75 -8.42 -10.64
N PRO A 6 9.79 -8.14 -9.84
CA PRO A 6 9.61 -7.49 -8.53
C PRO A 6 8.80 -6.19 -8.60
N ASP A 7 9.00 -5.39 -9.66
CA ASP A 7 8.25 -4.15 -9.87
C ASP A 7 6.76 -4.42 -10.14
N SER A 8 6.45 -5.38 -11.03
CA SER A 8 5.06 -5.77 -11.32
C SER A 8 4.33 -6.33 -10.08
N LEU A 9 5.08 -7.00 -9.19
CA LEU A 9 4.54 -7.50 -7.93
C LEU A 9 4.26 -6.34 -6.96
N GLN A 10 5.15 -5.36 -6.87
CA GLN A 10 4.94 -4.15 -6.05
C GLN A 10 3.71 -3.37 -6.52
N ASP A 11 3.54 -3.21 -7.83
CA ASP A 11 2.35 -2.56 -8.41
C ASP A 11 1.06 -3.29 -8.05
N THR A 12 1.07 -4.62 -8.19
CA THR A 12 -0.09 -5.46 -7.83
C THR A 12 -0.43 -5.34 -6.34
N LEU A 13 0.59 -5.31 -5.47
CA LEU A 13 0.41 -5.12 -4.04
C LEU A 13 -0.18 -3.74 -3.71
N ALA A 14 0.36 -2.67 -4.30
CA ALA A 14 -0.13 -1.32 -4.08
C ALA A 14 -1.60 -1.16 -4.52
N GLN A 15 -1.95 -1.73 -5.68
CA GLN A 15 -3.34 -1.76 -6.16
C GLN A 15 -4.25 -2.55 -5.23
N THR A 16 -3.80 -3.71 -4.73
CA THR A 16 -4.58 -4.55 -3.81
C THR A 16 -4.84 -3.83 -2.49
N VAL A 17 -3.82 -3.18 -1.90
CA VAL A 17 -3.97 -2.42 -0.66
C VAL A 17 -4.92 -1.24 -0.86
N LYS A 18 -4.78 -0.50 -1.97
CA LYS A 18 -5.68 0.61 -2.31
C LYS A 18 -7.12 0.15 -2.50
N ALA A 19 -7.33 -0.96 -3.21
CA ALA A 19 -8.65 -1.55 -3.42
C ALA A 19 -9.29 -1.95 -2.08
N ARG A 20 -8.53 -2.63 -1.21
CA ARG A 20 -8.98 -3.00 0.14
C ARG A 20 -9.37 -1.76 0.95
N ARG A 21 -8.56 -0.70 0.91
CA ARG A 21 -8.88 0.58 1.57
C ARG A 21 -10.21 1.15 1.10
N ILE A 22 -10.45 1.18 -0.22
CA ILE A 22 -11.69 1.71 -0.82
C ILE A 22 -12.89 0.86 -0.41
N VAL A 23 -12.78 -0.47 -0.44
CA VAL A 23 -13.84 -1.39 -0.01
C VAL A 23 -14.20 -1.19 1.46
N LEU A 24 -13.21 -0.93 2.31
CA LEU A 24 -13.40 -0.61 3.72
C LEU A 24 -13.84 0.84 3.97
N GLN A 25 -14.02 1.65 2.93
CA GLN A 25 -14.36 3.07 2.99
C GLN A 25 -13.40 3.91 3.85
N MET A 26 -12.15 3.47 3.96
CA MET A 26 -11.13 4.17 4.73
C MET A 26 -10.45 5.26 3.88
N THR A 27 -10.21 6.40 4.49
CA THR A 27 -9.31 7.43 3.98
C THR A 27 -7.86 6.99 4.10
N GLN A 28 -6.98 7.61 3.32
CA GLN A 28 -5.53 7.38 3.46
C GLN A 28 -5.01 7.77 4.85
N ARG A 29 -5.65 8.74 5.51
CA ARG A 29 -5.29 9.18 6.87
C ARG A 29 -5.62 8.10 7.90
N GLU A 30 -6.82 7.53 7.86
CA GLU A 30 -7.22 6.46 8.78
C GLU A 30 -6.35 5.22 8.60
N VAL A 31 -5.96 4.88 7.36
CA VAL A 31 -4.98 3.80 7.13
C VAL A 31 -3.62 4.14 7.74
N ALA A 32 -3.15 5.37 7.57
CA ALA A 32 -1.87 5.80 8.15
C ALA A 32 -1.88 5.74 9.68
N GLU A 33 -2.96 6.20 10.31
CA GLU A 33 -3.16 6.17 11.76
C GLU A 33 -3.21 4.72 12.28
N ARG A 34 -3.99 3.85 11.65
CA ARG A 34 -4.10 2.43 12.02
C ARG A 34 -2.76 1.70 11.88
N ALA A 35 -2.04 1.95 10.79
CA ALA A 35 -0.73 1.36 10.52
C ALA A 35 0.41 2.05 11.27
N GLN A 36 0.15 3.12 12.05
CA GLN A 36 1.16 3.92 12.73
C GLN A 36 2.30 4.38 11.80
N VAL A 37 1.95 4.80 10.59
CA VAL A 37 2.88 5.40 9.62
C VAL A 37 2.43 6.81 9.27
N SER A 38 3.29 7.61 8.66
CA SER A 38 2.89 8.93 8.19
C SER A 38 1.93 8.83 6.99
N LEU A 39 1.03 9.80 6.85
CA LEU A 39 0.17 9.92 5.66
C LEU A 39 0.98 10.00 4.35
N SER A 40 2.19 10.58 4.40
CA SER A 40 3.10 10.66 3.25
C SER A 40 3.56 9.28 2.78
N VAL A 41 3.74 8.31 3.69
CA VAL A 41 4.09 6.93 3.33
C VAL A 41 2.96 6.26 2.57
N VAL A 42 1.71 6.38 3.07
CA VAL A 42 0.53 5.81 2.39
C VAL A 42 0.33 6.44 1.02
N ARG A 43 0.43 7.77 0.91
CA ARG A 43 0.31 8.49 -0.36
C ARG A 43 1.37 8.08 -1.36
N LYS A 44 2.64 8.05 -0.94
CA LYS A 44 3.76 7.64 -1.80
C LYS A 44 3.55 6.20 -2.28
N PHE A 45 3.20 5.28 -1.38
CA PHE A 45 2.98 3.89 -1.73
C PHE A 45 1.84 3.72 -2.75
N GLU A 46 0.70 4.39 -2.55
CA GLU A 46 -0.42 4.32 -3.51
C GLU A 46 -0.14 5.01 -4.86
N GLN A 47 0.85 5.91 -4.93
CA GLN A 47 1.23 6.62 -6.15
C GLN A 47 2.36 5.93 -6.93
N THR A 48 3.36 5.42 -6.21
CA THR A 48 4.61 4.94 -6.81
C THR A 48 4.83 3.45 -6.63
N SER A 49 3.96 2.76 -5.89
CA SER A 49 4.09 1.34 -5.51
C SER A 49 5.33 1.00 -4.68
N GLN A 50 6.13 2.01 -4.31
CA GLN A 50 7.37 1.85 -3.57
C GLN A 50 7.17 2.14 -2.09
N ILE A 51 7.67 1.24 -1.25
CA ILE A 51 7.63 1.35 0.20
C ILE A 51 8.73 0.47 0.81
N SER A 52 9.11 0.74 2.06
CA SER A 52 9.93 -0.20 2.82
C SER A 52 9.13 -1.43 3.24
N TRP A 53 9.81 -2.56 3.40
CA TRP A 53 9.19 -3.79 3.91
C TRP A 53 8.49 -3.59 5.26
N ALA A 54 9.14 -2.87 6.19
CA ALA A 54 8.58 -2.62 7.52
C ALA A 54 7.26 -1.83 7.47
N SER A 55 7.16 -0.82 6.59
CA SER A 55 5.93 -0.05 6.44
C SER A 55 4.87 -0.84 5.66
N LEU A 56 5.26 -1.68 4.69
CA LEU A 56 4.32 -2.59 4.02
C LEU A 56 3.67 -3.55 5.02
N ALA A 57 4.46 -4.17 5.91
CA ALA A 57 3.95 -5.08 6.93
C ALA A 57 2.90 -4.40 7.82
N ARG A 58 3.13 -3.13 8.21
CA ARG A 58 2.17 -2.35 9.00
C ARG A 58 0.88 -1.99 8.25
N LEU A 59 0.92 -1.87 6.93
CA LEU A 59 -0.28 -1.59 6.12
C LEU A 59 -1.15 -2.84 5.90
N LEU A 60 -0.57 -4.03 6.05
CA LEU A 60 -1.26 -5.30 5.80
C LEU A 60 -1.93 -5.88 7.08
N TYR A 61 -1.35 -5.63 8.26
CA TYR A 61 -1.90 -5.99 9.57
C TYR A 61 -2.90 -4.95 10.09
#